data_AF-X0TZE7-F1
#
_entry.id   AF-X0TZE7-F1
#
_cell.length_a   1.000
_cell.length_b   1.000
_cell.length_c   1.000
_cell.angle_alpha   90.00
_cell.angle_beta   90.00
_cell.angle_gamma   90.00
#
_symmetry.space_group_name_H-M   'P 1'
#
loop_
_entity.id
_entity.type
_entity.pdbx_description
1 polymer ?
#
loop_
_entity_poly.entity_id
_entity_poly.type
_entity_poly.pdbx_seq_one_letter_code
_entity_poly.pdbx_strand_id
1 'polypeptide(L)' 'MLEIRFHGRGGQGAVTAANVLVAAALKDGNRGVQSFPLFGAERRGAPVKA' A
#
# COMPACT_ATOMS: atom_id res chain seq x y z
N MET A 1 -17.14 4.71 1.90
CA MET A 1 -15.70 4.84 1.59
C MET A 1 -15.12 3.44 1.53
N LEU A 2 -14.40 3.10 0.47
CA LEU A 2 -13.80 1.77 0.30
C LEU A 2 -12.36 1.80 0.85
N GLU A 3 -12.05 0.92 1.79
CA GLU A 3 -10.69 0.74 2.31
C GLU A 3 -10.14 -0.63 1.91
N ILE A 4 -8.90 -0.63 1.40
CA ILE A 4 -8.17 -1.83 1.04
C ILE A 4 -6.88 -1.79 1.84
N ARG A 5 -6.57 -2.89 2.53
CA ARG A 5 -5.37 -2.98 3.38
C ARG A 5 -4.49 -4.14 2.91
N PHE A 6 -3.27 -3.81 2.53
CA PHE A 6 -2.22 -4.76 2.22
C PHE A 6 -1.43 -5.09 3.47
N HIS A 7 -1.21 -6.38 3.70
CA HIS A 7 -0.39 -6.87 4.80
C HIS A 7 0.83 -7.59 4.23
N GLY A 8 2.00 -7.29 4.77
CA GLY A 8 3.22 -7.97 4.38
C GLY A 8 4.38 -7.67 5.32
N ARG A 9 5.57 -8.05 4.88
CA ARG A 9 6.83 -7.72 5.56
C ARG A 9 7.67 -6.82 4.67
N GLY A 10 8.61 -6.06 5.26
CA GLY A 10 9.58 -5.26 4.52
C GLY A 10 10.29 -6.11 3.47
N GLY A 11 10.26 -5.65 2.21
CA GLY A 11 10.82 -6.37 1.05
C GLY A 11 9.86 -7.32 0.32
N GLN A 12 8.63 -7.56 0.82
CA GLN A 12 7.64 -8.45 0.20
C GLN A 12 6.68 -7.74 -0.78
N GLY A 13 6.90 -6.45 -1.06
CA GLY A 13 6.14 -5.72 -2.08
C GLY A 13 4.76 -5.20 -1.68
N ALA A 14 4.34 -5.28 -0.41
CA ALA A 14 3.04 -4.78 0.05
C ALA A 14 2.79 -3.28 -0.27
N VAL A 15 3.80 -2.43 -0.06
CA VAL A 15 3.73 -1.00 -0.41
C VAL A 15 3.64 -0.79 -1.92
N THR A 16 4.44 -1.56 -2.67
CA THR A 16 4.43 -1.49 -4.13
C THR A 16 3.07 -1.88 -4.68
N ALA A 17 2.45 -2.94 -4.15
CA ALA A 17 1.11 -3.37 -4.54
C ALA A 17 0.06 -2.29 -4.27
N ALA A 18 0.09 -1.67 -3.08
CA ALA A 18 -0.81 -0.56 -2.74
C ALA A 18 -0.65 0.63 -3.71
N ASN A 19 0.59 1.02 -4.02
CA ASN A 19 0.86 2.11 -4.95
C ASN A 19 0.41 1.80 -6.38
N VAL A 20 0.59 0.55 -6.84
CA VAL A 20 0.11 0.10 -8.16
C VAL A 20 -1.41 0.15 -8.22
N LEU A 21 -2.10 -0.27 -7.16
CA LEU A 21 -3.55 -0.20 -7.09
C LEU A 21 -4.06 1.24 -7.18
N VAL A 22 -3.46 2.18 -6.42
CA VAL A 22 -3.81 3.61 -6.49
C VAL A 22 -3.58 4.15 -7.90
N ALA A 23 -2.42 3.86 -8.50
CA ALA A 23 -2.09 4.32 -9.85
C ALA A 23 -3.07 3.77 -10.90
N ALA A 24 -3.47 2.50 -10.78
CA ALA A 24 -4.46 1.88 -11.66
C ALA A 24 -5.84 2.54 -11.48
N ALA A 25 -6.28 2.74 -10.23
CA ALA A 25 -7.57 3.35 -9.94
C ALA A 25 -7.64 4.81 -10.43
N LEU A 26 -6.56 5.58 -10.29
CA LEU A 26 -6.48 6.94 -10.84
C LEU A 26 -6.55 6.94 -12.37
N LYS A 27 -5.91 5.97 -13.04
CA LYS A 27 -5.99 5.81 -14.52
C LYS A 27 -7.39 5.42 -14.98
N ASP A 28 -8.12 4.66 -14.16
CA ASP A 28 -9.51 4.26 -14.42
C ASP A 28 -10.53 5.39 -14.16
N GLY A 29 -10.06 6.61 -13.83
CA GLY A 29 -10.89 7.78 -13.64
C GLY A 29 -11.44 7.95 -12.21
N ASN A 30 -11.07 7.07 -11.28
CA ASN A 30 -11.45 7.21 -9.88
C ASN A 30 -10.74 8.42 -9.26
N ARG A 31 -11.49 9.26 -8.54
CA ARG A 31 -10.98 10.47 -7.89
C ARG A 31 -10.83 10.25 -6.39
N GLY A 32 -9.79 10.83 -5.79
CA GLY A 32 -9.57 10.78 -4.35
C GLY A 32 -9.00 9.46 -3.82
N VAL A 33 -8.37 8.66 -4.67
CA VAL A 33 -7.71 7.41 -4.27
C VAL A 33 -6.29 7.71 -3.76
N GLN A 34 -5.93 7.23 -2.57
CA GLN A 34 -4.62 7.44 -1.95
C GLN A 34 -4.19 6.18 -1.16
N SER A 35 -2.87 5.94 -1.05
CA SER A 35 -2.29 4.89 -0.23
C SER A 35 -1.52 5.51 0.95
N PHE A 36 -1.60 4.87 2.12
CA PHE A 36 -0.93 5.33 3.34
C PHE A 36 -0.13 4.18 3.98
N PRO A 37 1.09 3.91 3.48
CA PRO A 37 1.92 2.84 4.00
C PRO A 37 2.44 3.16 5.41
N LEU A 38 2.27 2.19 6.31
CA LEU A 38 2.77 2.14 7.67
C LEU A 38 3.87 1.08 7.76
N PHE A 39 5.04 1.49 8.25
CA PHE A 39 6.19 0.62 8.45
C PHE A 39 6.41 0.40 9.95
N GLY A 40 6.66 -0.85 10.35
CA GLY A 40 7.17 -1.16 11.68
C GLY A 40 8.58 -0.61 11.90
N ALA A 41 9.00 -0.50 13.17
CA ALA A 41 10.30 0.06 13.56
C ALA A 41 11.52 -0.84 13.26
N GLU A 42 11.32 -2.02 12.68
CA GLU A 42 12.37 -3.03 12.50
C GLU A 42 13.25 -2.72 11.28
N ARG A 43 14.58 -2.95 11.40
CA ARG A 43 15.53 -2.68 10.30
C ARG A 43 15.41 -3.65 9.11
N ARG A 44 14.87 -4.86 9.31
CA ARG A 44 14.62 -5.87 8.27
C ARG A 44 13.36 -6.66 8.60
N GLY A 45 12.56 -6.95 7.57
CA GLY A 45 11.36 -7.76 7.72
C GLY A 45 10.27 -7.12 8.58
N ALA A 46 10.32 -5.79 8.78
CA ALA A 46 9.30 -5.04 9.51
C ALA A 46 7.90 -5.42 9.03
N PRO A 47 6.92 -5.62 9.93
CA PRO A 47 5.54 -5.70 9.50
C PRO A 47 5.17 -4.42 8.77
N VAL A 48 4.62 -4.58 7.56
CA VAL A 48 4.18 -3.50 6.68
C VAL A 48 2.68 -3.61 6.52
N LYS A 49 2.01 -2.47 6.64
CA LYS A 49 0.60 -2.30 6.29
C LYS A 49 0.51 -1.17 5.27
N ALA A 50 -0.21 -1.35 4.17
CA ALA A 50 -0.32 -0.32 3.14
C ALA A 50 -1.75 -0.21 2.59
#